data_AF-V6KGV5-F1
#
_entry.id   AF-V6KGV5-F1
#
_cell.length_a   1.000
_cell.length_b   1.000
_cell.length_c   1.000
_cell.angle_alpha   90.00
_cell.angle_beta   90.00
_cell.angle_gamma   90.00
#
_symmetry.space_group_name_H-M   'P 1'
#
loop_
_entity.id
_entity.type
_entity.pdbx_description
1 polymer ?
#
loop_
_entity_poly.entity_id
_entity_poly.type
_entity_poly.pdbx_seq_one_letter_code
_entity_poly.pdbx_strand_id
1 'polypeptide(L)'
;MGSTSGERVEQLLRQVSPDRHDTYESLLHALAEGELWMLLWQGTSGSPDAQYGNMDVEGYGYAPCVTSPQELAASGWTRSHEVVTGHRVAASLYRQRWGVWMNPHAPGGGVGIPWLDLRRIATGLDQVPAGPLRISEPSLELPQFYALLSQNAHRTANVRALRRAWVQPATGAPYLAIGHDLYEDGAQAVEDVRMMVRQSVGAVPDGLAVSSVAMADDYDPVAMWLRANSRPFFDRDAHAGAAPGPVTGSGPAPAPGYPQSY
;
A
#
# COMPACT_ATOMS: atom_id res chain seq x y z
N MET A 1 8.26 -23.29 -25.64
CA MET A 1 7.23 -22.31 -26.05
C MET A 1 7.07 -21.27 -24.93
N GLY A 2 8.02 -20.34 -24.80
CA GLY A 2 8.01 -19.29 -23.76
C GLY A 2 8.35 -17.88 -24.29
N SER A 3 8.37 -17.69 -25.61
CA SER A 3 8.89 -16.48 -26.27
C SER A 3 7.97 -15.26 -26.16
N THR A 4 6.66 -15.46 -26.01
CA THR A 4 5.67 -14.37 -26.22
C THR A 4 5.63 -13.34 -25.09
N SER A 5 5.87 -13.74 -23.85
CA SER A 5 5.79 -12.81 -22.71
C SER A 5 7.04 -11.94 -22.58
N GLY A 6 8.23 -12.52 -22.82
CA GLY A 6 9.50 -11.76 -22.85
C GLY A 6 9.54 -10.74 -24.00
N GLU A 7 9.14 -11.15 -25.21
CA GLU A 7 9.02 -10.25 -26.37
C GLU A 7 8.05 -9.09 -26.10
N ARG A 8 6.94 -9.36 -25.39
CA ARG A 8 5.97 -8.33 -25.00
C ARG A 8 6.55 -7.34 -23.99
N VAL A 9 7.30 -7.81 -22.99
CA VAL A 9 8.00 -6.95 -22.03
C VAL A 9 8.96 -6.01 -22.76
N GLU A 10 9.80 -6.53 -23.66
CA GLU A 10 10.73 -5.70 -24.43
C GLU A 10 10.02 -4.69 -25.35
N GLN A 11 8.95 -5.12 -26.03
CA GLN A 11 8.16 -4.24 -26.89
C GLN A 11 7.56 -3.07 -26.10
N LEU A 12 7.02 -3.34 -24.91
CA LEU A 12 6.40 -2.32 -24.06
C LEU A 12 7.46 -1.42 -23.43
N LEU A 13 8.61 -1.96 -23.03
CA LEU A 13 9.72 -1.19 -22.47
C LEU A 13 10.17 -0.04 -23.37
N ARG A 14 10.24 -0.28 -24.68
CA ARG A 14 10.60 0.75 -25.67
C ARG A 14 9.54 1.85 -25.84
N GLN A 15 8.34 1.64 -25.32
CA GLN A 15 7.20 2.55 -25.46
C GLN A 15 6.84 3.26 -24.15
N VAL A 16 7.44 2.87 -23.02
CA VAL A 16 7.20 3.54 -21.74
C VAL A 16 7.74 4.96 -21.81
N SER A 17 6.91 5.90 -21.37
CA SER A 17 7.29 7.29 -21.16
C SER A 17 6.47 7.87 -19.98
N PRO A 18 6.90 8.99 -19.38
CA PRO A 18 6.26 9.54 -18.18
C PRO A 18 4.75 9.79 -18.30
N ASP A 19 4.26 10.12 -19.50
CA ASP A 19 2.84 10.45 -19.73
C ASP A 19 1.99 9.24 -20.19
N ARG A 20 2.60 8.05 -20.34
CA ARG A 20 1.96 6.84 -20.89
C ARG A 20 1.69 5.80 -19.82
N HIS A 21 0.83 6.17 -18.86
CA HIS A 21 0.43 5.27 -17.78
C HIS A 21 -0.26 4.00 -18.29
N ASP A 22 -0.98 4.05 -19.40
CA ASP A 22 -1.60 2.89 -20.06
C ASP A 22 -0.57 1.85 -20.51
N THR A 23 0.51 2.31 -21.14
CA THR A 23 1.63 1.47 -21.57
C THR A 23 2.39 0.93 -20.37
N TYR A 24 2.59 1.76 -19.34
CA TYR A 24 3.25 1.34 -18.11
C TYR A 24 2.46 0.24 -17.38
N GLU A 25 1.15 0.36 -17.24
CA GLU A 25 0.31 -0.69 -16.67
C GLU A 25 0.37 -1.97 -17.50
N SER A 26 0.34 -1.85 -18.83
CA SER A 26 0.51 -3.00 -19.73
C SER A 26 1.87 -3.69 -19.53
N LEU A 27 2.93 -2.90 -19.27
CA LEU A 27 4.25 -3.43 -18.95
C LEU A 27 4.23 -4.18 -17.61
N LEU A 28 3.59 -3.65 -16.57
CA LEU A 28 3.49 -4.34 -15.28
C LEU A 28 2.78 -5.69 -15.40
N HIS A 29 1.70 -5.77 -16.20
CA HIS A 29 1.02 -7.05 -16.49
C HIS A 29 1.93 -8.01 -17.24
N ALA A 30 2.61 -7.55 -18.29
CA ALA A 30 3.54 -8.39 -19.04
C ALA A 30 4.72 -8.87 -18.16
N LEU A 31 5.19 -8.00 -17.26
CA LEU A 31 6.26 -8.31 -16.32
C LEU A 31 5.84 -9.35 -15.29
N ALA A 32 4.62 -9.25 -14.75
CA ALA A 32 4.10 -10.20 -13.77
C ALA A 32 4.15 -11.65 -14.27
N GLU A 33 3.84 -11.85 -15.55
CA GLU A 33 3.82 -13.16 -16.23
C GLU A 33 5.16 -13.52 -16.90
N GLY A 34 6.02 -12.53 -17.14
CA GLY A 34 7.29 -12.69 -17.85
C GLY A 34 8.41 -13.28 -17.00
N GLU A 35 9.48 -13.69 -17.68
CA GLU A 35 10.73 -14.10 -17.05
C GLU A 35 11.73 -12.94 -17.08
N LEU A 36 12.51 -12.82 -16.01
CA LEU A 36 13.62 -11.91 -15.88
C LEU A 36 14.91 -12.70 -15.65
N TRP A 37 16.00 -12.21 -16.23
CA TRP A 37 17.35 -12.68 -15.98
C TRP A 37 17.97 -11.75 -14.93
N MET A 38 17.81 -12.13 -13.67
CA MET A 38 18.36 -11.40 -12.53
C MET A 38 19.88 -11.59 -12.48
N LEU A 39 20.63 -10.48 -12.43
CA LEU A 39 22.08 -10.52 -12.49
C LEU A 39 22.67 -10.79 -11.10
N LEU A 40 23.41 -11.89 -10.94
CA LEU A 40 23.98 -12.30 -9.65
C LEU A 40 25.38 -11.72 -9.44
N TRP A 41 25.52 -10.81 -8.49
CA TRP A 41 26.82 -10.30 -8.08
C TRP A 41 27.68 -11.41 -7.45
N GLN A 42 27.07 -12.28 -6.65
CA GLN A 42 27.74 -13.38 -5.98
C GLN A 42 26.90 -14.66 -6.06
N GLY A 43 27.58 -15.81 -6.02
CA GLY A 43 26.96 -17.13 -6.00
C GLY A 43 26.49 -17.60 -7.39
N THR A 44 25.71 -18.67 -7.36
CA THR A 44 25.05 -19.27 -8.54
C THR A 44 23.56 -19.43 -8.27
N SER A 45 22.75 -19.53 -9.33
CA SER A 45 21.30 -19.71 -9.16
C SER A 45 21.01 -20.92 -8.25
N GLY A 46 20.16 -20.71 -7.25
CA GLY A 46 19.79 -21.73 -6.25
C GLY A 46 20.80 -21.95 -5.11
N SER A 47 21.97 -21.31 -5.14
CA SER A 47 22.94 -21.40 -4.03
C SER A 47 22.53 -20.51 -2.84
N PRO A 48 22.85 -20.90 -1.59
CA PRO A 48 22.56 -20.07 -0.40
C PRO A 48 23.31 -18.74 -0.38
N ASP A 49 24.43 -18.62 -1.09
CA ASP A 49 25.23 -17.40 -1.23
C ASP A 49 24.85 -16.57 -2.48
N ALA A 50 23.79 -16.94 -3.20
CA ALA A 50 23.28 -16.18 -4.33
C ALA A 50 22.83 -14.78 -3.90
N GLN A 51 23.40 -13.76 -4.51
CA GLN A 51 23.05 -12.36 -4.26
C GLN A 51 22.88 -11.61 -5.57
N TYR A 52 21.74 -10.96 -5.74
CA TYR A 52 21.54 -10.03 -6.85
C TYR A 52 22.51 -8.86 -6.74
N GLY A 53 22.86 -8.29 -7.90
CA GLY A 53 23.51 -6.99 -7.92
C GLY A 53 22.62 -5.91 -7.27
N ASN A 54 23.24 -4.79 -6.96
CA ASN A 54 22.57 -3.62 -6.43
C ASN A 54 22.90 -2.37 -7.26
N MET A 55 21.89 -1.54 -7.45
CA MET A 55 22.00 -0.20 -8.01
C MET A 55 21.29 0.78 -7.08
N ASP A 56 21.86 1.96 -6.91
CA ASP A 56 21.18 3.09 -6.29
C ASP A 56 20.87 4.11 -7.40
N VAL A 57 19.60 4.47 -7.52
CA VAL A 57 19.13 5.49 -8.47
C VAL A 57 18.24 6.46 -7.70
N GLU A 58 18.70 7.71 -7.58
CA GLU A 58 18.01 8.78 -6.85
C GLU A 58 17.69 8.41 -5.38
N GLY A 59 18.55 7.63 -4.72
CA GLY A 59 18.35 7.19 -3.33
C GLY A 59 17.40 6.02 -3.16
N TYR A 60 17.02 5.36 -4.27
CA TYR A 60 16.22 4.14 -4.27
C TYR A 60 17.06 2.94 -4.72
N GLY A 61 16.94 1.82 -4.00
CA GLY A 61 17.63 0.58 -4.31
C GLY A 61 16.92 -0.24 -5.38
N TYR A 62 17.68 -0.72 -6.36
CA TYR A 62 17.20 -1.59 -7.43
C TYR A 62 18.10 -2.81 -7.66
N ALA A 63 17.49 -3.96 -7.91
CA ALA A 63 18.19 -5.14 -8.42
C ALA A 63 18.25 -5.07 -9.95
N PRO A 64 19.44 -5.15 -10.58
CA PRO A 64 19.57 -5.13 -12.01
C PRO A 64 19.15 -6.47 -12.63
N CYS A 65 18.42 -6.39 -13.73
CA CYS A 65 18.02 -7.55 -14.53
C CYS A 65 18.03 -7.21 -16.02
N VAL A 66 18.04 -8.26 -16.84
CA VAL A 66 17.81 -8.16 -18.28
C VAL A 66 16.57 -8.96 -18.67
N THR A 67 15.98 -8.61 -19.80
CA THR A 67 14.63 -9.07 -20.19
C THR A 67 14.64 -10.20 -21.21
N SER A 68 15.81 -10.58 -21.73
CA SER A 68 15.98 -11.72 -22.62
C SER A 68 17.43 -12.24 -22.65
N PRO A 69 17.67 -13.42 -23.24
CA PRO A 69 19.02 -13.90 -23.50
C PRO A 69 19.83 -12.99 -24.44
N GLN A 70 19.16 -12.29 -25.36
CA GLN A 70 19.79 -11.33 -26.28
C GLN A 70 20.30 -10.11 -25.50
N GLU A 71 19.47 -9.57 -24.61
CA GLU A 71 19.86 -8.47 -23.71
C GLU A 71 20.94 -8.91 -22.72
N LEU A 72 20.93 -10.16 -22.26
CA LEU A 72 22.01 -10.72 -21.44
C LEU A 72 23.34 -10.74 -22.20
N ALA A 73 23.35 -11.23 -23.44
CA ALA A 73 24.55 -11.22 -24.27
C ALA A 73 25.05 -9.79 -24.56
N ALA A 74 24.13 -8.87 -24.84
CA ALA A 74 24.44 -7.46 -25.11
C ALA A 74 25.00 -6.72 -23.87
N SER A 75 24.55 -7.09 -22.67
CA SER A 75 25.01 -6.46 -21.42
C SER A 75 26.49 -6.69 -21.10
N GLY A 76 27.11 -7.71 -21.70
CA GLY A 76 28.48 -8.12 -21.37
C GLY A 76 28.62 -8.76 -19.99
N TRP A 77 27.52 -9.13 -19.33
CA TRP A 77 27.55 -9.80 -18.03
C TRP A 77 28.16 -11.20 -18.14
N THR A 78 29.26 -11.42 -17.42
CA THR A 78 30.02 -12.68 -17.45
C THR A 78 29.84 -13.54 -16.20
N ARG A 79 29.16 -13.03 -15.17
CA ARG A 79 28.84 -13.79 -13.94
C ARG A 79 27.55 -14.59 -14.12
N SER A 80 27.21 -15.39 -13.10
CA SER A 80 25.94 -16.09 -13.03
C SER A 80 24.75 -15.14 -13.12
N HIS A 81 23.62 -15.70 -13.54
CA HIS A 81 22.30 -15.06 -13.49
C HIS A 81 21.29 -16.09 -13.01
N GLU A 82 20.13 -15.61 -12.60
CA GLU A 82 18.96 -16.43 -12.27
C GLU A 82 17.80 -16.05 -13.20
N VAL A 83 17.16 -17.05 -13.79
CA VAL A 83 15.92 -16.86 -14.56
C VAL A 83 14.74 -17.10 -13.64
N VAL A 84 13.92 -16.08 -13.44
CA VAL A 84 12.83 -16.10 -12.47
C VAL A 84 11.66 -15.26 -12.96
N THR A 85 10.43 -15.67 -12.63
CA THR A 85 9.24 -14.94 -13.05
C THR A 85 9.13 -13.58 -12.35
N GLY A 86 8.57 -12.58 -13.03
CA GLY A 86 8.42 -11.25 -12.45
C GLY A 86 7.57 -11.26 -11.17
N HIS A 87 6.53 -12.09 -11.08
CA HIS A 87 5.78 -12.27 -9.83
C HIS A 87 6.65 -12.78 -8.67
N ARG A 88 7.54 -13.75 -8.90
CA ARG A 88 8.43 -14.27 -7.86
C ARG A 88 9.48 -13.25 -7.43
N VAL A 89 10.07 -12.52 -8.38
CA VAL A 89 11.01 -11.42 -8.08
C VAL A 89 10.33 -10.34 -7.27
N ALA A 90 9.16 -9.91 -7.73
CA ALA A 90 8.36 -8.89 -7.07
C ALA A 90 8.10 -9.26 -5.61
N ALA A 91 7.57 -10.46 -5.35
CA ALA A 91 7.27 -10.97 -4.01
C ALA A 91 8.50 -11.01 -3.08
N SER A 92 9.70 -11.22 -3.63
CA SER A 92 10.95 -11.24 -2.88
C SER A 92 11.48 -9.84 -2.57
N LEU A 93 11.41 -8.90 -3.53
CA LEU A 93 12.08 -7.60 -3.44
C LEU A 93 11.25 -6.53 -2.75
N TYR A 94 9.93 -6.49 -2.95
CA TYR A 94 9.11 -5.38 -2.45
C TYR A 94 9.18 -5.23 -0.93
N ARG A 95 9.28 -6.36 -0.20
CA ARG A 95 9.36 -6.37 1.28
C ARG A 95 10.65 -5.76 1.81
N GLN A 96 11.69 -5.76 0.99
CA GLN A 96 12.96 -5.13 1.30
C GLN A 96 13.00 -3.67 0.78
N ARG A 97 11.91 -3.19 0.16
CA ARG A 97 11.80 -1.88 -0.50
C ARG A 97 12.77 -1.71 -1.68
N TRP A 98 13.10 -2.82 -2.34
CA TRP A 98 13.90 -2.83 -3.57
C TRP A 98 13.00 -2.88 -4.81
N GLY A 99 13.35 -2.09 -5.82
CA GLY A 99 12.80 -2.21 -7.17
C GLY A 99 13.59 -3.16 -8.06
N VAL A 100 13.20 -3.26 -9.33
CA VAL A 100 14.02 -3.86 -10.40
C VAL A 100 14.44 -2.80 -11.41
N TRP A 101 15.67 -2.89 -11.90
CA TRP A 101 16.16 -2.03 -12.97
C TRP A 101 16.41 -2.89 -14.21
N MET A 102 15.56 -2.75 -15.22
CA MET A 102 15.57 -3.59 -16.42
C MET A 102 16.48 -3.00 -17.49
N ASN A 103 17.30 -3.86 -18.10
CA ASN A 103 18.25 -3.54 -19.17
C ASN A 103 19.11 -2.29 -18.84
N PRO A 104 19.86 -2.26 -17.72
CA PRO A 104 20.69 -1.10 -17.34
C PRO A 104 21.71 -0.69 -18.40
N HIS A 105 22.10 -1.61 -19.27
CA HIS A 105 23.08 -1.42 -20.34
C HIS A 105 22.49 -0.73 -21.60
N ALA A 106 21.16 -0.59 -21.69
CA ALA A 106 20.50 0.01 -22.84
C ALA A 106 20.94 1.48 -23.04
N PRO A 107 21.03 1.98 -24.28
CA PRO A 107 21.31 3.38 -24.55
C PRO A 107 20.26 4.30 -23.89
N GLY A 108 20.72 5.29 -23.11
CA GLY A 108 19.83 6.17 -22.34
C GLY A 108 19.48 5.64 -20.94
N GLY A 109 19.97 4.45 -20.58
CA GLY A 109 19.71 3.80 -19.30
C GLY A 109 18.52 2.83 -19.37
N GLY A 110 18.48 1.95 -18.39
CA GLY A 110 17.37 1.01 -18.20
C GLY A 110 16.10 1.66 -17.63
N VAL A 111 15.04 0.85 -17.48
CA VAL A 111 13.77 1.27 -16.87
C VAL A 111 13.65 0.68 -15.47
N GLY A 112 13.44 1.53 -14.48
CA GLY A 112 13.19 1.13 -13.09
C GLY A 112 11.71 0.85 -12.83
N ILE A 113 11.40 -0.28 -12.21
CA ILE A 113 10.09 -0.55 -11.58
C ILE A 113 10.27 -0.42 -10.07
N PRO A 114 9.65 0.58 -9.43
CA PRO A 114 9.81 0.82 -8.01
C PRO A 114 9.20 -0.32 -7.19
N TRP A 115 9.66 -0.47 -5.94
CA TRP A 115 9.17 -1.50 -5.03
C TRP A 115 7.65 -1.44 -4.80
N LEU A 116 7.04 -0.25 -4.93
CA LEU A 116 5.59 -0.07 -4.83
C LEU A 116 4.85 -0.78 -5.95
N ASP A 117 5.34 -0.73 -7.18
CA ASP A 117 4.74 -1.46 -8.30
C ASP A 117 5.08 -2.95 -8.25
N LEU A 118 6.24 -3.33 -7.70
CA LEU A 118 6.51 -4.73 -7.37
C LEU A 118 5.53 -5.27 -6.32
N ARG A 119 5.16 -4.48 -5.29
CA ARG A 119 4.08 -4.88 -4.37
C ARG A 119 2.81 -5.16 -5.17
N ARG A 120 2.45 -4.29 -6.11
CA ARG A 120 1.25 -4.50 -6.94
C ARG A 120 1.31 -5.77 -7.77
N ILE A 121 2.46 -6.09 -8.37
CA ILE A 121 2.68 -7.36 -9.07
C ILE A 121 2.55 -8.56 -8.12
N ALA A 122 3.07 -8.45 -6.89
CA ALA A 122 3.05 -9.52 -5.90
C ALA A 122 1.65 -9.75 -5.29
N THR A 123 0.86 -8.70 -5.10
CA THR A 123 -0.50 -8.78 -4.54
C THR A 123 -1.58 -8.99 -5.62
N GLY A 124 -1.30 -8.58 -6.85
CA GLY A 124 -2.24 -8.58 -7.98
C GLY A 124 -2.58 -7.15 -8.41
N LEU A 125 -2.33 -6.85 -9.69
CA LEU A 125 -2.46 -5.50 -10.26
C LEU A 125 -3.90 -4.97 -10.24
N ASP A 126 -4.90 -5.86 -10.27
CA ASP A 126 -6.33 -5.53 -10.19
C ASP A 126 -6.82 -5.30 -8.76
N GLN A 127 -6.02 -5.67 -7.75
CA GLN A 127 -6.41 -5.57 -6.33
C GLN A 127 -5.94 -4.28 -5.67
N VAL A 128 -4.93 -3.64 -6.24
CA VAL A 128 -4.29 -2.45 -5.68
C VAL A 128 -4.19 -1.35 -6.73
N PRO A 129 -4.47 -0.09 -6.33
CA PRO A 129 -4.66 1.01 -7.26
C PRO A 129 -3.40 1.29 -8.09
N ALA A 130 -3.60 1.70 -9.35
CA ALA A 130 -2.53 2.14 -10.23
C ALA A 130 -1.89 3.45 -9.74
N GLY A 131 -0.57 3.42 -9.58
CA GLY A 131 0.22 4.58 -9.19
C GLY A 131 0.54 5.51 -10.37
N PRO A 132 1.01 6.74 -10.10
CA PRO A 132 1.13 7.39 -8.79
C PRO A 132 -0.24 7.71 -8.16
N LEU A 133 -0.29 7.75 -6.82
CA LEU A 133 -1.52 8.04 -6.06
C LEU A 133 -1.53 9.50 -5.57
N ARG A 134 -2.61 10.24 -5.83
CA ARG A 134 -2.90 11.49 -5.13
C ARG A 134 -3.81 11.18 -3.94
N ILE A 135 -3.32 11.43 -2.72
CA ILE A 135 -4.03 11.13 -1.49
C ILE A 135 -4.25 12.42 -0.70
N SER A 136 -5.50 12.64 -0.27
CA SER A 136 -5.89 13.81 0.52
C SER A 136 -6.90 13.44 1.60
N GLU A 137 -7.22 14.38 2.48
CA GLU A 137 -8.43 14.24 3.29
C GLU A 137 -9.68 14.25 2.38
N PRO A 138 -10.75 13.51 2.72
CA PRO A 138 -12.00 13.56 1.98
C PRO A 138 -12.70 14.90 2.17
N SER A 139 -13.11 15.54 1.07
CA SER A 139 -13.96 16.74 1.06
C SER A 139 -15.46 16.43 1.01
N LEU A 140 -15.83 15.16 0.80
CA LEU A 140 -17.21 14.70 0.72
C LEU A 140 -17.81 14.54 2.13
N GLU A 141 -18.94 15.21 2.36
CA GLU A 141 -19.73 15.07 3.58
C GLU A 141 -20.59 13.81 3.54
N LEU A 142 -20.21 12.79 4.33
CA LEU A 142 -20.89 11.49 4.40
C LEU A 142 -21.32 11.15 5.84
N PRO A 143 -22.09 12.02 6.52
CA PRO A 143 -22.35 11.88 7.96
C PRO A 143 -23.10 10.58 8.30
N GLN A 144 -24.04 10.14 7.45
CA GLN A 144 -24.80 8.90 7.68
C GLN A 144 -23.90 7.66 7.60
N PHE A 145 -23.04 7.61 6.58
CA PHE A 145 -22.09 6.51 6.40
C PHE A 145 -21.11 6.44 7.57
N TYR A 146 -20.48 7.56 7.95
CA TYR A 146 -19.54 7.58 9.05
C TYR A 146 -20.21 7.25 10.40
N ALA A 147 -21.43 7.72 10.64
CA ALA A 147 -22.17 7.39 11.86
C ALA A 147 -22.49 5.89 11.95
N LEU A 148 -22.99 5.28 10.86
CA LEU A 148 -23.29 3.85 10.82
C LEU A 148 -22.03 3.00 10.98
N LEU A 149 -20.95 3.38 10.30
CA LEU A 149 -19.67 2.69 10.40
C LEU A 149 -19.09 2.77 11.81
N SER A 150 -19.11 3.94 12.45
CA SER A 150 -18.73 4.09 13.85
C SER A 150 -19.61 3.27 14.79
N GLN A 151 -20.91 3.20 14.56
CA GLN A 151 -21.81 2.37 15.37
C GLN A 151 -21.47 0.87 15.27
N ASN A 152 -21.20 0.38 14.06
CA ASN A 152 -20.78 -1.01 13.85
C ASN A 152 -19.38 -1.28 14.41
N ALA A 153 -18.47 -0.29 14.36
CA ALA A 153 -17.14 -0.38 14.97
C ALA A 153 -17.20 -0.57 16.48
N HIS A 154 -18.11 0.10 17.19
CA HIS A 154 -18.31 -0.13 18.64
C HIS A 154 -18.66 -1.60 18.95
N ARG A 155 -19.46 -2.26 18.10
CA ARG A 155 -19.84 -3.67 18.26
C ARG A 155 -18.75 -4.65 17.82
N THR A 156 -17.73 -4.16 17.11
CA THR A 156 -16.65 -4.98 16.55
C THR A 156 -15.42 -4.85 17.45
N ALA A 157 -15.31 -5.70 18.47
CA ALA A 157 -14.39 -5.52 19.60
C ALA A 157 -12.92 -5.25 19.22
N ASN A 158 -12.45 -5.87 18.15
CA ASN A 158 -11.06 -5.77 17.72
C ASN A 158 -10.70 -4.46 17.00
N VAL A 159 -11.68 -3.62 16.63
CA VAL A 159 -11.40 -2.33 15.96
C VAL A 159 -10.96 -1.29 16.99
N ARG A 160 -9.69 -0.87 16.88
CA ARG A 160 -9.09 0.20 17.69
C ARG A 160 -9.48 1.58 17.16
N ALA A 161 -9.26 1.82 15.87
CA ALA A 161 -9.55 3.11 15.25
C ALA A 161 -9.92 2.97 13.77
N LEU A 162 -10.67 3.96 13.27
CA LEU A 162 -10.98 4.10 11.85
C LEU A 162 -10.49 5.44 11.32
N ARG A 163 -9.82 5.41 10.17
CA ARG A 163 -9.30 6.59 9.47
C ARG A 163 -9.84 6.66 8.05
N ARG A 164 -9.76 7.82 7.43
CA ARG A 164 -10.27 8.04 6.07
C ARG A 164 -9.32 8.86 5.21
N ALA A 165 -9.32 8.56 3.92
CA ALA A 165 -8.61 9.31 2.89
C ALA A 165 -9.39 9.28 1.58
N TRP A 166 -9.24 10.33 0.78
CA TRP A 166 -9.62 10.32 -0.63
C TRP A 166 -8.41 9.91 -1.45
N VAL A 167 -8.57 8.91 -2.30
CA VAL A 167 -7.50 8.39 -3.15
C VAL A 167 -7.88 8.56 -4.60
N GLN A 168 -7.04 9.27 -5.35
CA GLN A 168 -7.13 9.41 -6.79
C GLN A 168 -5.93 8.69 -7.42
N PRO A 169 -6.11 7.49 -7.99
CA PRO A 169 -5.07 6.82 -8.75
C PRO A 169 -4.80 7.55 -10.07
N ALA A 170 -3.64 7.28 -10.68
CA ALA A 170 -3.31 7.78 -12.01
C ALA A 170 -4.21 7.18 -13.10
N THR A 171 -4.61 5.91 -12.90
CA THR A 171 -5.55 5.19 -13.75
C THR A 171 -6.67 4.60 -12.90
N GLY A 172 -7.92 4.80 -13.31
CA GLY A 172 -9.11 4.32 -12.60
C GLY A 172 -9.89 5.42 -11.87
N ALA A 173 -10.99 5.01 -11.23
CA ALA A 173 -11.86 5.92 -10.52
C ALA A 173 -11.30 6.27 -9.12
N PRO A 174 -11.43 7.52 -8.67
CA PRO A 174 -11.13 7.85 -7.29
C PRO A 174 -12.12 7.21 -6.33
N TYR A 175 -11.67 6.98 -5.10
CA TYR A 175 -12.42 6.25 -4.09
C TYR A 175 -12.13 6.76 -2.67
N LEU A 176 -13.06 6.48 -1.77
CA LEU A 176 -12.90 6.69 -0.35
C LEU A 176 -12.19 5.47 0.27
N ALA A 177 -10.99 5.68 0.82
CA ALA A 177 -10.29 4.67 1.59
C ALA A 177 -10.68 4.75 3.07
N ILE A 178 -11.05 3.61 3.65
CA ILE A 178 -11.30 3.44 5.08
C ILE A 178 -10.19 2.57 5.66
N GLY A 179 -9.35 3.19 6.48
CA GLY A 179 -8.30 2.50 7.23
C GLY A 179 -8.87 1.83 8.48
N HIS A 180 -8.67 0.53 8.61
CA HIS A 180 -9.06 -0.27 9.76
C HIS A 180 -7.83 -0.57 10.61
N ASP A 181 -7.77 0.04 11.79
CA ASP A 181 -6.73 -0.17 12.78
C ASP A 181 -7.24 -1.10 13.87
N LEU A 182 -6.57 -2.24 14.05
CA LEU A 182 -7.03 -3.36 14.88
C LEU A 182 -6.07 -3.58 16.05
N TYR A 183 -6.55 -4.14 17.16
CA TYR A 183 -5.66 -4.53 18.26
C TYR A 183 -4.84 -5.77 17.92
N GLU A 184 -5.49 -6.74 17.30
CA GLU A 184 -4.88 -8.00 16.88
C GLU A 184 -5.15 -8.26 15.41
N ASP A 185 -4.15 -8.77 14.70
CA ASP A 185 -4.29 -9.23 13.32
C ASP A 185 -4.67 -10.72 13.29
N GLY A 186 -5.36 -11.15 12.23
CA GLY A 186 -5.70 -12.57 12.03
C GLY A 186 -6.93 -12.78 11.16
N ALA A 187 -7.20 -14.04 10.82
CA ALA A 187 -8.32 -14.39 9.93
C ALA A 187 -9.68 -13.98 10.52
N GLN A 188 -9.88 -14.17 11.83
CA GLN A 188 -11.11 -13.76 12.50
C GLN A 188 -11.27 -12.23 12.51
N ALA A 189 -10.19 -11.51 12.81
CA ALA A 189 -10.16 -10.05 12.78
C ALA A 189 -10.56 -9.49 11.40
N VAL A 190 -10.05 -10.10 10.32
CA VAL A 190 -10.39 -9.73 8.95
C VAL A 190 -11.86 -9.98 8.65
N GLU A 191 -12.43 -11.12 9.07
CA GLU A 191 -13.84 -11.41 8.82
C GLU A 191 -14.77 -10.50 9.64
N ASP A 192 -14.40 -10.17 10.88
CA ASP A 192 -15.15 -9.23 11.71
C ASP A 192 -15.22 -7.84 11.05
N VAL A 193 -14.09 -7.32 10.54
CA VAL A 193 -14.04 -6.07 9.76
C VAL A 193 -14.87 -6.18 8.50
N ARG A 194 -14.77 -7.29 7.77
CA ARG A 194 -15.54 -7.51 6.54
C ARG A 194 -17.04 -7.47 6.81
N MET A 195 -17.50 -8.09 7.89
CA MET A 195 -18.91 -8.08 8.30
C MET A 195 -19.36 -6.67 8.74
N MET A 196 -18.53 -5.95 9.50
CA MET A 196 -18.78 -4.56 9.88
C MET A 196 -18.94 -3.64 8.65
N VAL A 197 -18.07 -3.76 7.65
CA VAL A 197 -18.13 -2.98 6.42
C VAL A 197 -19.39 -3.34 5.61
N ARG A 198 -19.72 -4.64 5.47
CA ARG A 198 -20.94 -5.09 4.80
C ARG A 198 -22.21 -4.52 5.44
N GLN A 199 -22.26 -4.41 6.76
CA GLN A 199 -23.39 -3.80 7.48
C GLN A 199 -23.46 -2.28 7.30
N SER A 200 -22.39 -1.65 6.84
CA SER A 200 -22.29 -0.19 6.70
C SER A 200 -22.44 0.28 5.24
N VAL A 201 -22.24 -0.60 4.26
CA VAL A 201 -22.19 -0.24 2.83
C VAL A 201 -23.50 0.33 2.30
N GLY A 202 -24.64 -0.05 2.88
CA GLY A 202 -25.96 0.45 2.47
C GLY A 202 -26.16 1.96 2.72
N ALA A 203 -25.29 2.61 3.50
CA ALA A 203 -25.30 4.05 3.73
C ALA A 203 -24.35 4.83 2.78
N VAL A 204 -23.64 4.13 1.89
CA VAL A 204 -22.76 4.74 0.89
C VAL A 204 -23.62 5.27 -0.27
N PRO A 205 -23.45 6.54 -0.70
CA PRO A 205 -24.15 7.05 -1.87
C PRO A 205 -23.85 6.25 -3.14
N ASP A 206 -24.84 6.14 -4.02
CA ASP A 206 -24.68 5.46 -5.30
C ASP A 206 -23.52 6.05 -6.11
N GLY A 207 -22.69 5.17 -6.69
CA GLY A 207 -21.54 5.55 -7.50
C GLY A 207 -20.27 5.92 -6.70
N LEU A 208 -20.33 6.00 -5.36
CA LEU A 208 -19.14 6.22 -4.55
C LEU A 208 -18.40 4.90 -4.28
N ALA A 209 -17.19 4.76 -4.83
CA ALA A 209 -16.32 3.64 -4.52
C ALA A 209 -15.74 3.79 -3.10
N VAL A 210 -15.81 2.71 -2.30
CA VAL A 210 -15.21 2.63 -0.96
C VAL A 210 -14.30 1.41 -0.87
N SER A 211 -13.08 1.61 -0.39
CA SER A 211 -12.08 0.55 -0.23
C SER A 211 -11.64 0.43 1.22
N SER A 212 -11.39 -0.81 1.67
CA SER A 212 -10.86 -1.10 3.00
C SER A 212 -9.34 -1.22 2.96
N VAL A 213 -8.66 -0.54 3.88
CA VAL A 213 -7.20 -0.53 4.00
C VAL A 213 -6.81 -1.13 5.34
N ALA A 214 -5.98 -2.17 5.33
CA ALA A 214 -5.43 -2.74 6.55
C ALA A 214 -4.34 -1.81 7.10
N MET A 215 -4.57 -1.20 8.26
CA MET A 215 -3.62 -0.24 8.84
C MET A 215 -2.36 -0.90 9.41
N ALA A 216 -2.26 -2.23 9.41
CA ALA A 216 -1.07 -2.99 9.78
C ALA A 216 -0.10 -3.22 8.60
N ASP A 217 -0.51 -3.00 7.34
CA ASP A 217 0.36 -3.18 6.18
C ASP A 217 1.35 -2.00 6.03
N ASP A 218 2.61 -2.24 6.35
CA ASP A 218 3.71 -1.26 6.27
C ASP A 218 4.19 -0.95 4.85
N TYR A 219 3.67 -1.67 3.87
CA TYR A 219 3.99 -1.52 2.46
C TYR A 219 2.85 -0.87 1.66
N ASP A 220 1.67 -0.70 2.26
CA ASP A 220 0.55 -0.03 1.60
C ASP A 220 0.73 1.50 1.64
N PRO A 221 0.87 2.16 0.47
CA PRO A 221 1.07 3.61 0.42
C PRO A 221 -0.11 4.40 1.01
N VAL A 222 -1.34 3.86 0.94
CA VAL A 222 -2.52 4.49 1.53
C VAL A 222 -2.51 4.34 3.05
N ALA A 223 -2.14 3.17 3.58
CA ALA A 223 -1.98 2.98 5.03
C ALA A 223 -0.87 3.89 5.59
N MET A 224 0.29 3.95 4.91
CA MET A 224 1.39 4.85 5.27
C MET A 224 0.94 6.32 5.32
N TRP A 225 0.19 6.77 4.30
CA TRP A 225 -0.34 8.13 4.27
C TRP A 225 -1.34 8.39 5.39
N LEU A 226 -2.27 7.46 5.65
CA LEU A 226 -3.29 7.57 6.70
C LEU A 226 -2.67 7.69 8.10
N ARG A 227 -1.60 6.93 8.38
CA ARG A 227 -0.88 7.02 9.66
C ARG A 227 -0.24 8.38 9.86
N ALA A 228 0.34 8.95 8.80
CA ALA A 228 1.08 10.21 8.86
C ALA A 228 0.19 11.46 8.82
N ASN A 229 -0.93 11.41 8.10
CA ASN A 229 -1.67 12.64 7.71
C ASN A 229 -3.12 12.67 8.18
N SER A 230 -3.73 11.55 8.56
CA SER A 230 -5.17 11.47 8.85
C SER A 230 -5.42 11.28 10.35
N ARG A 231 -6.36 12.04 10.92
CA ARG A 231 -6.87 11.78 12.28
C ARG A 231 -7.99 10.73 12.26
N PRO A 232 -8.09 9.87 13.28
CA PRO A 232 -9.19 8.91 13.35
C PRO A 232 -10.53 9.64 13.53
N PHE A 233 -11.56 9.18 12.82
CA PHE A 233 -12.95 9.62 13.02
C PHE A 233 -13.70 8.71 14.00
N PHE A 234 -13.17 7.51 14.24
CA PHE A 234 -13.53 6.62 15.33
C PHE A 234 -12.24 6.18 16.02
N ASP A 235 -12.23 6.27 17.35
CA ASP A 235 -11.11 5.84 18.20
C ASP A 235 -11.72 5.28 19.49
N ARG A 236 -11.57 3.97 19.71
CA ARG A 236 -12.17 3.27 20.85
C ARG A 236 -11.63 3.78 22.18
N ASP A 237 -10.33 4.05 22.25
CA ASP A 237 -9.67 4.45 23.50
C ASP A 237 -10.06 5.89 23.88
N ALA A 238 -10.23 6.76 22.88
CA ALA A 238 -10.78 8.11 23.09
C ALA A 238 -12.25 8.08 23.57
N HIS A 239 -13.06 7.14 23.10
CA HIS A 239 -14.46 6.98 23.53
C HIS A 239 -14.56 6.38 24.94
N ALA A 240 -13.67 5.46 25.32
CA ALA A 240 -13.63 4.88 26.66
C ALA A 240 -13.21 5.91 27.74
N GLY A 241 -12.34 6.86 27.39
CA GLY A 241 -11.94 7.96 28.27
C GLY A 241 -13.01 9.06 28.47
N ALA A 242 -14.07 9.08 27.67
CA ALA A 242 -15.15 10.07 27.72
C ALA A 242 -16.36 9.62 28.56
N ALA A 243 -16.23 8.54 29.34
CA ALA A 243 -17.25 8.20 30.34
C ALA A 243 -17.37 9.37 31.34
N PRO A 244 -18.57 9.92 31.58
CA PRO A 244 -18.75 10.96 32.59
C PRO A 244 -18.31 10.38 33.93
N GLY A 245 -17.21 10.91 34.47
CA GLY A 245 -16.83 10.64 35.84
C GLY A 245 -18.04 10.91 36.75
N PRO A 246 -18.21 10.15 37.85
CA PRO A 246 -19.34 10.34 38.73
C PRO A 246 -19.39 11.81 39.14
N VAL A 247 -20.49 12.48 38.77
CA VAL A 247 -20.85 13.80 39.30
C VAL A 247 -21.01 13.60 40.80
N THR A 248 -19.97 13.92 41.56
CA THR A 248 -20.06 14.03 43.01
C THR A 248 -21.01 15.18 43.31
N GLY A 249 -22.24 14.83 43.70
CA GLY A 249 -23.24 15.78 44.14
C GLY A 249 -22.75 16.61 45.32
N SER A 250 -22.90 17.92 45.19
CA SER A 250 -23.46 18.84 46.19
C SER A 250 -22.89 18.78 47.62
N GLY A 251 -21.94 19.67 47.92
CA GLY A 251 -21.72 20.19 49.28
C GLY A 251 -22.16 21.66 49.36
N PRO A 252 -22.99 22.07 50.34
CA PRO A 252 -23.45 23.46 50.44
C PRO A 252 -22.31 24.40 50.83
N ALA A 253 -22.29 25.59 50.22
CA ALA A 253 -21.33 26.65 50.50
C ALA A 253 -21.43 27.15 51.95
N PRO A 254 -20.31 27.33 52.67
CA PRO A 254 -20.34 27.98 53.98
C PRO A 254 -20.56 29.50 53.83
N ALA A 255 -21.44 30.03 54.68
CA ALA A 255 -21.80 31.44 54.75
C ALA A 255 -20.62 32.35 55.18
N PRO A 256 -20.61 33.65 54.82
CA PRO A 256 -19.57 34.57 55.24
C PRO A 256 -19.74 34.98 56.71
N GLY A 257 -18.77 34.63 57.56
CA GLY A 257 -18.68 35.10 58.94
C GLY A 257 -18.14 36.53 59.02
N TYR A 258 -18.82 37.36 59.81
CA TYR A 258 -18.45 38.74 60.14
C TYR A 258 -17.13 38.84 60.94
N PRO A 259 -16.42 39.98 60.88
CA PRO A 259 -15.19 40.20 61.63
C PRO A 259 -15.48 40.57 63.09
N GLN A 260 -14.74 39.97 64.03
CA GLN A 260 -14.55 40.54 65.35
C GLN A 260 -13.06 40.72 65.66
N SER A 261 -12.75 41.98 65.95
CA SER A 261 -11.51 42.52 66.49
C SER A 261 -11.30 42.14 67.97
N TYR A 262 -10.06 41.83 68.32
CA TYR A 262 -9.29 42.41 69.44
C TYR A 262 -7.80 42.27 69.14
#